data_AF-A0A225WGI9-F1
#
_entry.id   AF-A0A225WGI9-F1
#
_cell.length_a   1.000
_cell.length_b   1.000
_cell.length_c   1.000
_cell.angle_alpha   90.00
_cell.angle_beta   90.00
_cell.angle_gamma   90.00
#
_symmetry.space_group_name_H-M   'P 1'
#
loop_
_entity.id
_entity.type
_entity.pdbx_description
1 polymer ?
#
loop_
_entity_poly.entity_id
_entity_poly.type
_entity_poly.pdbx_seq_one_letter_code
_entity_poly.pdbx_strand_id
1 'polypeptide(L)'
;MDLLTPHSNQIQCYVSVLHMLLVEVYEELNAFVKNPIVVYGSLLGAVRNGSMIPFTEDTDLAYSGQLESDDEVGRALAAKGYHFFFLDIWRVCVAPTHPLAARLYNPELPIATEFAIPYVDLYAMEKLNETEWSIYNDILPVDKVEPFSQVTINGLSFNTVHDPNYFLLEMYGEDYLTPKPREE
;
A
#
# COMPACT_ATOMS: atom_id res chain seq x y z
N MET A 1 -18.33 18.89 -21.79
CA MET A 1 -17.10 18.07 -21.69
C MET A 1 -17.50 16.66 -22.03
N ASP A 2 -16.93 16.11 -23.09
CA ASP A 2 -17.21 14.77 -23.56
C ASP A 2 -16.36 13.79 -22.72
N LEU A 3 -17.03 12.98 -21.90
CA LEU A 3 -16.37 11.97 -21.03
C LEU A 3 -15.83 10.78 -21.84
N LEU A 4 -16.09 10.75 -23.16
CA LEU A 4 -15.73 9.65 -24.06
C LEU A 4 -14.56 9.98 -24.98
N THR A 5 -14.05 11.22 -24.99
CA THR A 5 -12.77 11.51 -25.64
C THR A 5 -11.62 11.04 -24.74
N PRO A 6 -10.77 10.09 -25.19
CA PRO A 6 -9.52 9.80 -24.50
C PRO A 6 -8.71 11.09 -24.52
N HIS A 7 -8.52 11.70 -23.36
CA HIS A 7 -7.52 12.76 -23.25
C HIS A 7 -6.20 12.19 -23.76
N SER A 8 -5.56 12.89 -24.70
CA SER A 8 -4.26 12.55 -25.29
C SER A 8 -3.31 12.00 -24.24
N ASN A 9 -2.42 11.05 -24.61
CA ASN A 9 -1.31 10.40 -23.85
C ASN A 9 -0.45 11.33 -22.96
N GLN A 10 -1.06 12.16 -22.13
CA GLN A 10 -0.44 12.86 -21.02
C GLN A 10 -0.19 11.79 -19.98
N ILE A 11 1.04 11.31 -19.98
CA ILE A 11 1.75 10.55 -18.95
C ILE A 11 0.82 10.21 -17.78
N GLN A 12 0.29 8.99 -17.78
CA GLN A 12 -0.43 8.48 -16.63
C GLN A 12 0.51 8.58 -15.43
N CYS A 13 0.10 9.32 -14.41
CA CYS A 13 0.89 9.45 -13.21
C CYS A 13 0.82 8.11 -12.46
N TYR A 14 1.90 7.33 -12.49
CA TYR A 14 2.02 6.05 -11.78
C TYR A 14 1.60 6.19 -10.31
N VAL A 15 1.99 7.29 -9.69
CA VAL A 15 1.64 7.67 -8.32
C VAL A 15 0.13 7.83 -8.13
N SER A 16 -0.62 8.30 -9.12
CA SER A 16 -2.09 8.37 -9.01
C SER A 16 -2.72 6.98 -8.96
N VAL A 17 -2.16 6.01 -9.67
CA VAL A 17 -2.62 4.60 -9.66
C VAL A 17 -2.32 3.95 -8.32
N LEU A 18 -1.11 4.16 -7.80
CA LEU A 18 -0.72 3.70 -6.47
C LEU A 18 -1.62 4.30 -5.37
N HIS A 19 -2.06 5.56 -5.52
CA HIS A 19 -2.89 6.21 -4.51
C HIS A 19 -4.30 5.63 -4.52
N MET A 20 -4.83 5.36 -5.72
CA MET A 20 -6.09 4.63 -5.90
C MET A 20 -6.02 3.24 -5.24
N LEU A 21 -4.94 2.49 -5.50
CA LEU A 21 -4.71 1.17 -4.90
C LEU A 21 -4.64 1.25 -3.38
N LEU A 22 -3.85 2.18 -2.82
CA LEU A 22 -3.73 2.40 -1.38
C LEU A 22 -5.10 2.62 -0.73
N VAL A 23 -5.90 3.54 -1.28
CA VAL A 23 -7.23 3.88 -0.74
C VAL A 23 -8.16 2.67 -0.77
N GLU A 24 -8.29 2.04 -1.93
CA GLU A 24 -9.26 0.96 -2.14
C GLU A 24 -8.91 -0.29 -1.31
N VAL A 25 -7.63 -0.64 -1.24
CA VAL A 25 -7.17 -1.79 -0.44
C VAL A 25 -7.29 -1.49 1.05
N TYR A 26 -6.94 -0.28 1.49
CA TYR A 26 -7.11 0.13 2.88
C TYR A 26 -8.59 0.05 3.29
N GLU A 27 -9.51 0.54 2.47
CA GLU A 27 -10.95 0.49 2.76
C GLU A 27 -11.47 -0.95 2.88
N GLU A 28 -11.09 -1.86 1.99
CA GLU A 28 -11.49 -3.27 2.08
C GLU A 28 -10.92 -3.94 3.32
N LEU A 29 -9.63 -3.75 3.63
CA LEU A 29 -9.03 -4.28 4.85
C LEU A 29 -9.75 -3.76 6.10
N ASN A 30 -10.15 -2.49 6.13
CA ASN A 30 -10.89 -1.92 7.24
C ASN A 30 -12.31 -2.49 7.35
N ALA A 31 -13.00 -2.68 6.22
CA ALA A 31 -14.35 -3.25 6.17
C ALA A 31 -14.41 -4.67 6.76
N PHE A 32 -13.32 -5.43 6.65
CA PHE A 32 -13.17 -6.78 7.19
C PHE A 32 -12.31 -6.83 8.47
N VAL A 33 -12.23 -5.71 9.20
CA VAL A 33 -11.61 -5.61 10.54
C VAL A 33 -10.16 -6.13 10.58
N LYS A 34 -9.43 -5.93 9.47
CA LYS A 34 -7.99 -6.24 9.38
C LYS A 34 -7.13 -5.11 9.95
N ASN A 35 -7.73 -4.05 10.48
CA ASN A 35 -7.06 -2.90 11.12
C ASN A 35 -5.84 -2.39 10.34
N PRO A 36 -5.98 -2.04 9.05
CA PRO A 36 -4.85 -1.68 8.22
C PRO A 36 -4.11 -0.45 8.75
N ILE A 37 -2.79 -0.45 8.61
CA ILE A 37 -1.94 0.70 8.90
C ILE A 37 -0.94 0.95 7.78
N VAL A 38 -0.61 2.21 7.53
CA VAL A 38 0.43 2.62 6.58
C VAL A 38 1.81 2.43 7.20
N VAL A 39 2.70 1.76 6.47
CA VAL A 39 4.07 1.40 6.91
C VAL A 39 5.09 1.70 5.80
N TYR A 40 6.37 1.44 6.06
CA TYR A 40 7.48 1.48 5.10
C TYR A 40 7.51 2.69 4.15
N GLY A 41 7.62 2.48 2.84
CA GLY A 41 7.82 3.53 1.84
C GLY A 41 6.61 4.46 1.75
N SER A 42 5.42 3.93 2.00
CA SER A 42 4.18 4.71 2.07
C SER A 42 4.13 5.62 3.28
N LEU A 43 4.54 5.12 4.46
CA LEU A 43 4.69 5.93 5.66
C LEU A 43 5.77 6.99 5.49
N LEU A 44 6.88 6.62 4.85
CA LEU A 44 7.99 7.51 4.57
C LEU A 44 7.55 8.70 3.70
N GLY A 45 6.78 8.44 2.65
CA GLY A 45 6.18 9.49 1.82
C GLY A 45 5.26 10.42 2.63
N ALA A 46 4.41 9.83 3.46
CA ALA A 46 3.50 10.57 4.33
C ALA A 46 4.25 11.52 5.28
N VAL A 47 5.29 11.01 5.94
CA VAL A 47 6.11 11.79 6.89
C VAL A 47 6.92 12.88 6.20
N ARG A 48 7.49 12.59 5.01
CA ARG A 48 8.30 13.56 4.28
C ARG A 48 7.46 14.71 3.72
N ASN A 49 6.44 14.40 2.94
CA ASN A 49 5.73 15.38 2.12
C ASN A 49 4.20 15.27 2.19
N GLY A 50 3.65 14.38 3.01
CA GLY A 50 2.20 14.12 3.04
C GLY A 50 1.68 13.55 1.71
N SER A 51 2.53 12.85 0.95
CA SER A 51 2.23 12.29 -0.36
C SER A 51 2.90 10.95 -0.51
N MET A 52 2.56 10.20 -1.55
CA MET A 52 3.38 9.04 -1.91
C MET A 52 4.69 9.47 -2.56
N ILE A 53 5.70 8.59 -2.52
CA ILE A 53 7.00 8.85 -3.13
C ILE A 53 6.86 8.75 -4.66
N PRO A 54 7.26 9.78 -5.45
CA PRO A 54 6.88 9.82 -6.87
C PRO A 54 7.46 8.74 -7.80
N PHE A 55 8.50 8.04 -7.36
CA PHE A 55 9.30 7.12 -8.18
C PHE A 55 9.33 5.68 -7.62
N THR A 56 8.37 5.35 -6.75
CA THR A 56 8.19 3.99 -6.22
C THR A 56 7.23 3.19 -7.13
N GLU A 57 7.42 1.88 -7.18
CA GLU A 57 6.55 0.92 -7.89
C GLU A 57 5.33 0.51 -7.07
N ASP A 58 5.34 0.76 -5.77
CA ASP A 58 4.43 0.14 -4.82
C ASP A 58 3.97 1.06 -3.68
N THR A 59 3.02 0.54 -2.91
CA THR A 59 2.56 1.14 -1.67
C THR A 59 2.39 0.04 -0.61
N ASP A 60 2.52 0.38 0.65
CA ASP A 60 2.79 -0.53 1.74
C ASP A 60 1.72 -0.37 2.82
N LEU A 61 1.03 -1.46 3.11
CA LEU A 61 0.10 -1.56 4.22
C LEU A 61 0.47 -2.75 5.09
N ALA A 62 0.35 -2.60 6.40
CA ALA A 62 0.31 -3.74 7.31
C ALA A 62 -1.12 -4.04 7.73
N TYR A 63 -1.42 -5.31 8.00
CA TYR A 63 -2.75 -5.79 8.36
C TYR A 63 -2.70 -6.81 9.52
N SER A 64 -3.71 -6.80 10.37
CA SER A 64 -3.91 -7.77 11.45
C SER A 64 -4.66 -9.01 10.99
N GLY A 65 -4.35 -10.14 11.62
CA GLY A 65 -5.01 -11.42 11.38
C GLY A 65 -4.44 -12.15 10.17
N GLN A 66 -5.22 -13.08 9.61
CA GLN A 66 -4.82 -13.87 8.45
C GLN A 66 -5.56 -13.41 7.19
N LEU A 67 -4.88 -13.57 6.06
CA LEU A 67 -5.43 -13.43 4.72
C LEU A 67 -5.23 -14.73 3.96
N GLU A 68 -6.18 -15.06 3.09
CA GLU A 68 -6.16 -16.24 2.22
C GLU A 68 -6.66 -15.89 0.81
N SER A 69 -6.24 -16.62 -0.23
CA SER A 69 -6.47 -16.24 -1.63
C SER A 69 -7.96 -16.04 -2.00
N ASP A 70 -8.85 -16.79 -1.35
CA ASP A 70 -10.30 -16.71 -1.53
C ASP A 70 -10.98 -16.45 -0.17
N ASP A 71 -10.44 -15.52 0.60
CA ASP A 71 -11.15 -14.96 1.75
C ASP A 71 -12.12 -13.83 1.34
N GLU A 72 -12.77 -13.23 2.33
CA GLU A 72 -13.71 -12.13 2.13
C GLU A 72 -13.07 -10.86 1.54
N VAL A 73 -11.83 -10.55 1.92
CA VAL A 73 -11.07 -9.41 1.40
C VAL A 73 -10.72 -9.67 -0.07
N GLY A 74 -10.17 -10.85 -0.38
CA GLY A 74 -9.81 -11.25 -1.72
C GLY A 74 -11.01 -11.22 -2.68
N ARG A 75 -12.17 -11.74 -2.26
CA ARG A 75 -13.41 -11.67 -3.06
C ARG A 75 -13.90 -10.25 -3.27
N ALA A 76 -13.85 -9.39 -2.25
CA ALA A 76 -14.29 -8.00 -2.38
C ALA A 76 -13.39 -7.21 -3.34
N LEU A 77 -12.08 -7.39 -3.22
CA LEU A 77 -11.09 -6.83 -4.15
C LEU A 77 -11.30 -7.35 -5.58
N ALA A 78 -11.51 -8.66 -5.76
CA ALA A 78 -11.79 -9.25 -7.06
C ALA A 78 -13.08 -8.69 -7.69
N ALA A 79 -14.14 -8.49 -6.89
CA ALA A 79 -15.39 -7.88 -7.35
C ALA A 79 -15.23 -6.43 -7.82
N LYS A 80 -14.24 -5.71 -7.27
CA LYS A 80 -13.83 -4.36 -7.70
C LYS A 80 -12.89 -4.38 -8.92
N GLY A 81 -12.44 -5.55 -9.36
CA GLY A 81 -11.51 -5.70 -10.48
C GLY A 81 -10.04 -5.60 -10.08
N TYR A 82 -9.69 -5.93 -8.84
CA TYR A 82 -8.31 -6.08 -8.41
C TYR A 82 -7.87 -7.54 -8.43
N HIS A 83 -6.58 -7.77 -8.66
CA HIS A 83 -5.97 -9.08 -8.54
C HIS A 83 -5.29 -9.18 -7.18
N PHE A 84 -5.82 -10.06 -6.33
CA PHE A 84 -5.26 -10.38 -5.02
C PHE A 84 -4.48 -11.70 -5.11
N PHE A 85 -3.19 -11.68 -4.76
CA PHE A 85 -2.31 -12.82 -4.96
C PHE A 85 -1.19 -12.87 -3.92
N PHE A 86 -0.58 -14.04 -3.77
CA PHE A 86 0.53 -14.26 -2.85
C PHE A 86 1.83 -14.48 -3.64
N LEU A 87 2.83 -13.67 -3.34
CA LEU A 87 4.21 -13.82 -3.82
C LEU A 87 5.16 -13.38 -2.70
N ASP A 88 5.56 -14.34 -1.86
CA ASP A 88 6.25 -14.18 -0.56
C ASP A 88 5.45 -13.41 0.51
N ILE A 89 4.68 -12.41 0.08
CA ILE A 89 3.68 -11.66 0.85
C ILE A 89 2.41 -11.52 0.02
N TRP A 90 1.31 -11.12 0.67
CA TRP A 90 0.08 -10.78 -0.02
C TRP A 90 0.25 -9.48 -0.80
N ARG A 91 -0.30 -9.46 -2.01
CA ARG A 91 -0.20 -8.33 -2.93
C ARG A 91 -1.50 -8.06 -3.64
N VAL A 92 -1.69 -6.80 -4.01
CA VAL A 92 -2.83 -6.35 -4.80
C VAL A 92 -2.36 -5.52 -5.99
N CYS A 93 -2.82 -5.83 -7.19
CA CYS A 93 -2.64 -4.97 -8.36
C CYS A 93 -3.95 -4.84 -9.14
N VAL A 94 -3.97 -3.96 -10.15
CA VAL A 94 -5.14 -3.78 -11.01
C VAL A 94 -5.29 -5.00 -11.93
N ALA A 95 -6.47 -5.64 -11.94
CA ALA A 95 -6.75 -6.75 -12.83
C ALA A 95 -7.35 -6.28 -14.17
N PRO A 96 -7.28 -7.08 -15.26
CA PRO A 96 -7.89 -6.71 -16.55
C PRO A 96 -9.39 -6.44 -16.49
N THR A 97 -10.06 -6.95 -15.47
CA THR A 97 -11.49 -6.74 -15.19
C THR A 97 -11.79 -5.38 -14.54
N HIS A 98 -10.78 -4.63 -14.10
CA HIS A 98 -10.98 -3.30 -13.52
C HIS A 98 -11.59 -2.32 -14.55
N PRO A 99 -12.58 -1.49 -14.18
CA PRO A 99 -13.20 -0.54 -15.11
C PRO A 99 -12.20 0.45 -15.76
N LEU A 100 -11.07 0.70 -15.09
CA LEU A 100 -10.00 1.57 -15.59
C LEU A 100 -8.84 0.82 -16.26
N ALA A 101 -8.85 -0.52 -16.35
CA ALA A 101 -7.70 -1.31 -16.81
C ALA A 101 -7.17 -0.85 -18.19
N ALA A 102 -8.06 -0.68 -19.18
CA ALA A 102 -7.71 -0.19 -20.52
C ALA A 102 -7.16 1.25 -20.55
N ARG A 103 -7.36 2.01 -19.47
CA ARG A 103 -6.79 3.36 -19.27
C ARG A 103 -5.50 3.34 -18.45
N LEU A 104 -5.07 2.20 -17.92
CA LEU A 104 -3.91 2.07 -17.04
C LEU A 104 -2.79 1.24 -17.68
N TYR A 105 -3.15 0.23 -18.48
CA TYR A 105 -2.21 -0.63 -19.20
C TYR A 105 -2.95 -1.35 -20.33
N ASN A 106 -2.28 -2.21 -21.10
CA ASN A 106 -2.93 -3.06 -22.10
C ASN A 106 -3.55 -4.30 -21.41
N PRO A 107 -4.89 -4.39 -21.28
CA PRO A 107 -5.56 -5.43 -20.49
C PRO A 107 -5.52 -6.81 -21.16
N GLU A 108 -5.18 -6.88 -22.45
CA GLU A 108 -5.04 -8.14 -23.20
C GLU A 108 -3.70 -8.83 -22.93
N LEU A 109 -2.74 -8.14 -22.28
CA LEU A 109 -1.49 -8.75 -21.88
C LEU A 109 -1.70 -9.65 -20.65
N PRO A 110 -0.93 -10.75 -20.51
CA PRO A 110 -0.91 -11.53 -19.29
C PRO A 110 -0.58 -10.68 -18.07
N ILE A 111 -1.05 -11.11 -16.90
CA ILE A 111 -0.66 -10.51 -15.61
C ILE A 111 0.87 -10.56 -15.51
N ALA A 112 1.49 -9.41 -15.27
CA ALA A 112 2.94 -9.31 -15.18
C ALA A 112 3.46 -10.15 -14.02
N THR A 113 4.53 -10.91 -14.26
CA THR A 113 5.25 -11.69 -13.23
C THR A 113 6.37 -10.88 -12.55
N GLU A 114 6.63 -9.66 -13.02
CA GLU A 114 7.67 -8.75 -12.53
C GLU A 114 7.04 -7.53 -11.84
N PHE A 115 7.79 -6.90 -10.93
CA PHE A 115 7.47 -5.67 -10.20
C PHE A 115 7.34 -4.40 -11.07
N ALA A 116 7.07 -4.57 -12.37
CA ALA A 116 7.02 -3.48 -13.35
C ALA A 116 5.64 -2.77 -13.42
N ILE A 117 4.69 -3.16 -12.56
CA ILE A 117 3.35 -2.59 -12.49
C ILE A 117 3.08 -2.01 -11.11
N PRO A 118 2.18 -1.01 -10.96
CA PRO A 118 1.73 -0.55 -9.64
C PRO A 118 1.09 -1.67 -8.81
N TYR A 119 1.55 -1.90 -7.58
CA TYR A 119 0.96 -2.85 -6.64
C TYR A 119 0.94 -2.33 -5.19
N VAL A 120 0.20 -3.03 -4.33
CA VAL A 120 0.22 -2.89 -2.88
C VAL A 120 0.92 -4.10 -2.27
N ASP A 121 1.90 -3.89 -1.42
CA ASP A 121 2.46 -4.91 -0.52
C ASP A 121 1.70 -4.93 0.80
N LEU A 122 1.28 -6.13 1.21
CA LEU A 122 0.52 -6.36 2.43
C LEU A 122 1.35 -7.17 3.44
N TYR A 123 1.77 -6.47 4.50
CA TYR A 123 2.62 -6.99 5.55
C TYR A 123 1.77 -7.50 6.73
N ALA A 124 1.90 -8.78 7.08
CA ALA A 124 1.23 -9.30 8.27
C ALA A 124 1.77 -8.60 9.52
N MET A 125 0.88 -8.20 10.42
CA MET A 125 1.22 -7.72 11.74
C MET A 125 0.45 -8.44 12.84
N GLU A 126 1.12 -8.66 13.96
CA GLU A 126 0.55 -9.33 15.12
C GLU A 126 1.13 -8.80 16.42
N LYS A 127 0.28 -8.71 17.45
CA LYS A 127 0.72 -8.47 18.82
C LYS A 127 1.25 -9.77 19.39
N LEU A 128 2.55 -9.83 19.67
CA LEU A 128 3.19 -11.04 20.16
C LEU A 128 2.90 -11.27 21.65
N ASN A 129 2.92 -10.18 22.43
CA ASN A 129 2.70 -10.18 23.87
C ASN A 129 2.32 -8.77 24.36
N GLU A 130 2.28 -8.55 25.67
CA GLU A 130 1.92 -7.25 26.25
C GLU A 130 2.94 -6.13 25.96
N THR A 131 4.15 -6.47 25.49
CA THR A 131 5.27 -5.54 25.29
C THR A 131 5.74 -5.41 23.85
N GLU A 132 5.33 -6.32 22.95
CA GLU A 132 5.92 -6.42 21.61
C GLU A 132 4.87 -6.67 20.52
N TRP A 133 5.13 -6.09 19.35
CA TRP A 133 4.47 -6.33 18.08
C TRP A 133 5.47 -6.86 17.05
N SER A 134 4.99 -7.69 16.13
CA SER A 134 5.67 -8.05 14.89
C SER A 134 4.98 -7.34 13.73
N ILE A 135 5.75 -6.66 12.89
CA ILE A 135 5.30 -6.18 11.57
C ILE A 135 6.28 -6.77 10.56
N TYR A 136 5.85 -7.78 9.80
CA TYR A 136 6.71 -8.51 8.85
C TYR A 136 8.06 -8.98 9.43
N ASN A 137 8.02 -9.59 10.62
CA ASN A 137 9.18 -10.07 11.39
C ASN A 137 10.02 -8.98 12.09
N ASP A 138 9.72 -7.70 11.89
CA ASP A 138 10.32 -6.63 12.68
C ASP A 138 9.62 -6.54 14.04
N ILE A 139 10.39 -6.76 15.11
CA ILE A 139 9.90 -6.72 16.49
C ILE A 139 9.99 -5.29 17.01
N LEU A 140 8.85 -4.72 17.39
CA LEU A 140 8.73 -3.34 17.86
C LEU A 140 8.12 -3.28 19.26
N PRO A 141 8.55 -2.33 20.10
CA PRO A 141 7.91 -2.10 21.40
C PRO A 141 6.44 -1.71 21.24
N VAL A 142 5.58 -2.21 22.13
CA VAL A 142 4.13 -1.97 22.09
C VAL A 142 3.78 -0.49 22.14
N ASP A 143 4.51 0.33 22.89
CA ASP A 143 4.28 1.77 23.03
C ASP A 143 4.69 2.57 21.78
N LYS A 144 5.39 1.92 20.84
CA LYS A 144 5.75 2.47 19.54
C LYS A 144 4.74 2.12 18.46
N VAL A 145 3.92 1.10 18.68
CA VAL A 145 2.88 0.65 17.74
C VAL A 145 1.49 1.11 18.20
N GLU A 146 1.15 0.94 19.47
CA GLU A 146 -0.16 1.27 20.04
C GLU A 146 -0.13 2.51 20.96
N PRO A 147 -1.24 3.28 21.03
CA PRO A 147 -2.37 3.22 20.11
C PRO A 147 -1.96 3.75 18.73
N PHE A 148 -2.58 3.21 17.67
CA PHE A 148 -2.33 3.72 16.32
C PHE A 148 -2.51 5.23 16.25
N SER A 149 -1.57 5.89 15.57
CA SER A 149 -1.66 7.31 15.24
C SER A 149 -2.18 7.48 13.81
N GLN A 150 -2.24 8.72 13.30
CA GLN A 150 -2.68 8.99 11.94
C GLN A 150 -1.65 9.82 11.18
N VAL A 151 -1.52 9.52 9.89
CA VAL A 151 -0.77 10.30 8.90
C VAL A 151 -1.67 10.69 7.74
N THR A 152 -1.28 11.71 6.99
CA THR A 152 -2.01 12.16 5.80
C THR A 152 -1.22 11.84 4.54
N ILE A 153 -1.87 11.23 3.55
CA ILE A 153 -1.34 11.02 2.20
C ILE A 153 -2.31 11.63 1.21
N ASN A 154 -1.85 12.60 0.43
CA ASN A 154 -2.62 13.32 -0.59
C ASN A 154 -3.96 13.89 -0.05
N GLY A 155 -3.97 14.31 1.22
CA GLY A 155 -5.14 14.89 1.89
C GLY A 155 -6.10 13.89 2.54
N LEU A 156 -5.85 12.59 2.45
CA LEU A 156 -6.61 11.54 3.13
C LEU A 156 -5.86 11.04 4.37
N SER A 157 -6.58 10.78 5.46
CA SER A 157 -6.01 10.29 6.72
C SER A 157 -6.02 8.77 6.78
N PHE A 158 -4.90 8.19 7.21
CA PHE A 158 -4.72 6.75 7.40
C PHE A 158 -4.12 6.46 8.76
N ASN A 159 -4.48 5.32 9.35
CA ASN A 159 -3.82 4.86 10.57
C ASN A 159 -2.37 4.46 10.27
N THR A 160 -1.51 4.64 11.26
CA THR A 160 -0.12 4.15 11.28
C THR A 160 0.27 3.79 12.72
N VAL A 161 1.50 3.32 12.92
CA VAL A 161 2.09 3.07 14.23
C VAL A 161 2.06 4.32 15.13
N HIS A 162 2.12 4.14 16.46
CA HIS A 162 2.05 5.24 17.42
C HIS A 162 3.15 6.30 17.20
N ASP A 163 4.38 5.84 16.90
CA ASP A 163 5.54 6.69 16.67
C ASP A 163 6.13 6.46 15.26
N PRO A 164 5.61 7.15 14.23
CA PRO A 164 6.07 7.00 12.85
C PRO A 164 7.55 7.28 12.65
N ASN A 165 8.11 8.24 13.40
CA ASN A 165 9.51 8.61 13.27
C ASN A 165 10.42 7.53 13.83
N TYR A 166 10.05 6.92 14.97
CA TYR A 166 10.75 5.76 15.50
C TYR A 166 10.73 4.60 14.51
N PHE A 167 9.55 4.25 13.96
CA PHE A 167 9.44 3.18 12.98
C PHE A 167 10.33 3.41 11.75
N LEU A 168 10.28 4.61 11.16
CA LEU A 168 11.10 4.94 9.99
C LEU A 168 12.61 4.97 10.30
N LEU A 169 12.99 5.39 11.51
CA LEU A 169 14.37 5.35 11.96
C LEU A 169 14.90 3.91 12.05
N GLU A 170 14.12 2.99 12.61
CA GLU A 170 14.51 1.57 12.70
C GLU A 170 14.61 0.92 11.31
N MET A 171 13.68 1.24 10.39
CA MET A 171 13.64 0.61 9.07
C MET A 171 14.65 1.17 8.07
N TYR A 172 14.94 2.48 8.14
CA TYR A 172 15.72 3.17 7.10
C TYR A 172 16.99 3.87 7.62
N GLY A 173 17.20 3.94 8.94
CA GLY A 173 18.34 4.59 9.58
C GLY A 173 18.20 6.10 9.74
N GLU A 174 19.20 6.74 10.34
CA GLU A 174 19.16 8.17 10.73
C GLU A 174 18.92 9.13 9.56
N ASP A 175 19.30 8.73 8.34
CA ASP A 175 19.16 9.55 7.15
C ASP A 175 17.84 9.33 6.40
N TYR A 176 16.85 8.66 7.01
CA TYR A 176 15.57 8.36 6.36
C TYR A 176 14.82 9.61 5.89
N LEU A 177 15.07 10.81 6.40
CA LEU A 177 14.45 12.03 5.87
C LEU A 177 15.14 12.57 4.62
N THR A 178 16.34 12.09 4.31
CA THR A 178 17.13 12.51 3.15
C THR A 178 16.71 11.67 1.93
N PRO A 179 16.13 12.28 0.88
CA PRO A 179 15.80 11.54 -0.34
C PRO A 179 17.06 10.97 -0.98
N LYS A 180 17.10 9.65 -1.15
CA LYS A 180 18.14 8.97 -1.91
C LYS A 180 17.59 8.74 -3.34
N PRO A 181 18.25 9.25 -4.40
CA PRO A 181 17.89 8.88 -5.76
C PRO A 181 17.99 7.36 -5.92
N ARG A 182 17.15 6.76 -6.78
CA ARG A 182 17.43 5.40 -7.24
C ARG A 182 18.69 5.41 -8.09
N GLU A 183 19.58 4.46 -7.84
CA GLU A 183 20.61 4.12 -8.81
C GLU A 183 19.91 3.50 -10.03
N GLU A 184 20.21 4.03 -11.23
CA GLU A 184 19.66 3.52 -12.51
C GLU A 184 20.26 2.17 -12.89
#